data_AF-A0A1I0B9I8-F1
#
_entry.id   AF-A0A1I0B9I8-F1
#
_cell.length_a   1.000
_cell.length_b   1.000
_cell.length_c   1.000
_cell.angle_alpha   90.00
_cell.angle_beta   90.00
_cell.angle_gamma   90.00
#
_symmetry.space_group_name_H-M   'P 1'
#
loop_
_entity.id
_entity.type
_entity.pdbx_description
1 polymer ?
#
loop_
_entity_poly.entity_id
_entity_poly.type
_entity_poly.pdbx_seq_one_letter_code
_entity_poly.pdbx_strand_id
1 'polypeptide(L)'
;MMGHKTIKGRKGFTLAELLIVVAIVAVLVAISVPIFTSRMDRTKATVCEANRKIVLRQILLEQMEDDGFTRDGAEAILEKSDARCPAGGTFSVEWEEAYVKVNCDRHGASIGGGEDTAKTVSVSFTKDYQDFVKANPKTSNDNLRKAFLKKYDGKWPTLTVSGETYSIQPYYQDRGTSKQVEDRVWLFAKKESVSGWNTNYIYNPKNGQWYGATTWKGEPGGVGRVIYEDIDDLIDKIDNETHSNGNKKWAVVTDYQESK
;
A
#
# COMPACT_ATOMS: atom_id res chain seq x y z
N MET A 1 -11.50 -43.59 67.40
CA MET A 1 -12.48 -43.62 66.29
C MET A 1 -11.92 -42.77 65.15
N MET A 2 -11.51 -43.39 64.04
CA MET A 2 -10.97 -42.69 62.88
C MET A 2 -12.00 -42.80 61.75
N GLY A 3 -12.72 -41.71 61.49
CA GLY A 3 -13.74 -41.65 60.44
C GLY A 3 -13.09 -41.68 59.06
N HIS A 4 -13.36 -42.74 58.29
CA HIS A 4 -12.95 -42.84 56.89
C HIS A 4 -13.73 -41.81 56.08
N LYS A 5 -13.08 -40.73 55.65
CA LYS A 5 -13.63 -39.81 54.63
C LYS A 5 -13.60 -40.53 53.29
N THR A 6 -14.77 -40.92 52.79
CA THR A 6 -14.94 -41.44 51.43
C THR A 6 -14.69 -40.31 50.43
N ILE A 7 -13.66 -40.47 49.60
CA ILE A 7 -13.35 -39.54 48.52
C ILE A 7 -14.46 -39.70 47.47
N LYS A 8 -15.32 -38.67 47.32
CA LYS A 8 -16.35 -38.65 46.27
C LYS A 8 -15.69 -38.84 44.91
N GLY A 9 -16.08 -39.89 44.18
CA GLY A 9 -15.58 -40.18 42.83
C GLY A 9 -15.76 -38.98 41.91
N ARG A 10 -14.67 -38.47 41.36
CA ARG A 10 -14.68 -37.39 40.37
C ARG A 10 -15.25 -37.98 39.08
N LYS A 11 -16.38 -37.48 38.60
CA LYS A 11 -16.92 -37.83 37.28
C LYS A 11 -15.88 -37.43 36.23
N GLY A 12 -15.39 -38.39 35.46
CA GLY A 12 -14.51 -38.15 34.32
C GLY A 12 -15.28 -37.57 33.13
N PHE A 13 -14.55 -36.99 32.17
CA PHE A 13 -15.12 -36.52 30.90
C PHE A 13 -15.78 -37.68 30.15
N THR A 14 -16.99 -37.46 29.65
CA THR A 14 -17.65 -38.40 28.74
C THR A 14 -17.05 -38.28 27.33
N LEU A 15 -17.12 -39.37 26.57
CA LEU A 15 -16.63 -39.40 25.18
C LEU A 15 -17.39 -38.39 24.31
N ALA A 16 -18.69 -38.21 24.56
CA ALA A 16 -19.53 -37.24 23.85
C ALA A 16 -19.14 -35.79 24.16
N GLU A 17 -18.81 -35.46 25.41
CA GLU A 17 -18.33 -34.12 25.78
C GLU A 17 -17.01 -33.78 25.08
N LEU A 18 -16.08 -34.75 24.98
CA LEU A 18 -14.82 -34.55 24.26
C LEU A 18 -15.06 -34.32 22.76
N LEU A 19 -15.96 -35.09 22.14
CA LEU A 19 -16.27 -34.98 20.72
C LEU A 19 -16.84 -33.61 20.34
N ILE A 20 -17.76 -33.07 21.14
CA ILE A 20 -18.34 -31.74 20.90
C ILE A 20 -17.26 -30.66 20.99
N VAL A 21 -16.35 -30.75 21.96
CA VAL A 21 -15.26 -29.78 22.11
C VAL A 21 -14.34 -29.79 20.88
N VAL A 22 -13.94 -30.97 20.40
CA VAL A 22 -13.09 -31.08 19.20
C VAL A 22 -13.81 -30.53 17.96
N ALA A 23 -15.12 -30.79 17.82
CA ALA A 23 -15.91 -30.27 16.71
C ALA A 23 -15.93 -28.73 16.70
N ILE A 24 -16.13 -28.09 17.86
CA ILE A 24 -16.12 -26.62 17.97
C ILE A 24 -14.71 -26.07 17.66
N VAL A 25 -13.65 -26.68 18.20
CA VAL A 25 -12.27 -26.26 17.92
C VAL A 25 -11.94 -26.37 16.43
N ALA A 26 -12.39 -27.43 15.76
CA ALA A 26 -12.16 -27.62 14.33
C ALA A 26 -12.78 -26.49 13.49
N VAL A 27 -14.01 -26.07 13.80
CA VAL A 27 -14.68 -24.95 13.12
C VAL A 27 -13.93 -23.63 13.35
N LEU A 28 -13.50 -23.36 14.58
CA LEU A 28 -12.74 -22.15 14.90
C LEU A 28 -11.38 -22.10 14.18
N VAL A 29 -10.66 -23.21 14.13
CA VAL A 29 -9.37 -23.34 13.43
C VAL A 29 -9.56 -23.15 11.92
N ALA A 30 -10.61 -23.72 11.33
CA ALA A 30 -10.90 -23.61 9.90
C ALA A 30 -11.05 -22.15 9.43
N ILE A 31 -11.64 -21.28 10.25
CA ILE A 31 -11.77 -19.84 9.95
C ILE A 31 -10.48 -19.08 10.34
N SER A 32 -9.86 -19.44 11.47
CA SER A 32 -8.74 -18.67 12.03
C SER A 32 -7.46 -18.81 11.20
N VAL A 33 -7.15 -20.00 10.69
CA VAL A 33 -5.92 -20.27 9.91
C VAL A 33 -5.82 -19.42 8.62
N PRO A 34 -6.81 -19.34 7.73
CA PRO A 34 -6.72 -18.53 6.51
C PRO A 34 -6.62 -17.02 6.80
N ILE A 35 -7.31 -16.53 7.83
CA ILE A 35 -7.22 -15.13 8.25
C ILE A 35 -5.83 -14.82 8.82
N PHE A 36 -5.32 -15.70 9.67
CA PHE A 36 -4.01 -15.51 10.28
C PHE A 36 -2.87 -15.58 9.25
N THR A 37 -2.93 -16.54 8.33
CA THR A 37 -1.94 -16.69 7.26
C THR A 37 -1.92 -15.49 6.32
N SER A 38 -3.08 -15.01 5.85
CA SER A 38 -3.14 -13.81 5.00
C SER A 38 -2.61 -12.54 5.68
N ARG A 39 -2.88 -12.35 6.98
CA ARG A 39 -2.30 -11.25 7.76
C ARG A 39 -0.80 -11.42 7.93
N MET A 40 -0.34 -12.64 8.21
CA MET A 40 1.08 -12.94 8.36
C MET A 40 1.84 -12.65 7.06
N ASP A 41 1.29 -13.02 5.90
CA ASP A 41 1.94 -12.78 4.61
C ASP A 41 2.03 -11.29 4.29
N ARG A 42 1.02 -10.49 4.66
CA ARG A 42 1.09 -9.02 4.59
C ARG A 42 2.19 -8.47 5.50
N THR A 43 2.26 -8.93 6.75
CA THR A 43 3.33 -8.51 7.68
C THR A 43 4.71 -8.85 7.13
N LYS A 44 4.88 -10.06 6.56
CA LYS A 44 6.14 -10.46 5.92
C LYS A 44 6.50 -9.52 4.76
N ALA A 45 5.53 -9.15 3.92
CA ALA A 45 5.78 -8.23 2.82
C ALA A 45 6.22 -6.84 3.33
N THR A 46 5.55 -6.29 4.34
CA THR A 46 5.89 -4.99 4.95
C THR A 46 7.28 -5.01 5.61
N VAL A 47 7.61 -6.07 6.36
CA VAL A 47 8.94 -6.22 6.97
C VAL A 47 10.02 -6.41 5.91
N CYS A 48 9.73 -7.19 4.86
CA CYS A 48 10.63 -7.35 3.73
C CYS A 48 10.93 -6.00 3.07
N GLU A 49 9.92 -5.18 2.84
CA GLU A 49 10.05 -3.83 2.32
C GLU A 49 10.95 -2.99 3.22
N ALA A 50 10.66 -2.92 4.53
CA ALA A 50 11.46 -2.20 5.53
C ALA A 50 12.95 -2.61 5.50
N ASN A 51 13.23 -3.91 5.47
CA ASN A 51 14.58 -4.45 5.40
C ASN A 51 15.32 -4.01 4.13
N ARG A 52 14.64 -4.00 2.97
CA ARG A 52 15.26 -3.49 1.73
C ARG A 52 15.53 -1.98 1.81
N LYS A 53 14.66 -1.19 2.45
CA LYS A 53 14.88 0.25 2.64
C LYS A 53 16.13 0.54 3.47
N ILE A 54 16.37 -0.27 4.51
CA ILE A 54 17.56 -0.12 5.37
C ILE A 54 18.83 -0.29 4.54
N VAL A 55 18.89 -1.34 3.72
CA VAL A 55 20.03 -1.57 2.82
C VAL A 55 20.16 -0.43 1.81
N LEU A 56 19.06 -0.03 1.16
CA LEU A 56 19.07 1.05 0.18
C LEU A 56 19.59 2.36 0.77
N ARG A 57 19.13 2.74 1.97
CA ARG A 57 19.63 3.95 2.66
C ARG A 57 21.12 3.89 2.92
N GLN A 58 21.63 2.74 3.34
CA GLN A 58 23.06 2.58 3.59
C GLN A 58 23.86 2.73 2.29
N ILE A 59 23.38 2.16 1.19
CA ILE A 59 23.99 2.34 -0.14
C ILE A 59 24.01 3.82 -0.54
N LEU A 60 22.88 4.52 -0.38
CA LEU A 60 22.77 5.95 -0.73
C LEU A 60 23.69 6.83 0.13
N LEU A 61 23.80 6.56 1.42
CA LEU A 61 24.72 7.29 2.31
C LEU A 61 26.18 7.12 1.85
N GLU A 62 26.60 5.89 1.55
CA GLU A 62 27.97 5.64 1.08
C GLU A 62 28.23 6.31 -0.28
N GLN A 63 27.25 6.28 -1.19
CA GLN A 63 27.33 6.97 -2.47
C GLN A 63 27.46 8.50 -2.33
N MET A 64 26.88 9.08 -1.28
CA MET A 64 27.01 10.53 -1.00
C MET A 64 28.35 10.88 -0.36
N GLU A 65 29.01 9.94 0.32
CA GLU A 65 30.31 10.14 0.97
C GLU A 65 31.49 9.89 0.01
N ASP A 66 31.33 8.99 -0.96
CA ASP A 66 32.34 8.61 -1.95
C ASP A 66 31.84 8.79 -3.39
N ASP A 67 32.34 9.82 -4.09
CA ASP A 67 32.04 10.07 -5.51
C ASP A 67 32.49 8.92 -6.43
N GLY A 68 33.39 8.04 -5.96
CA GLY A 68 33.85 6.84 -6.66
C GLY A 68 33.02 5.59 -6.37
N PHE A 69 31.89 5.71 -5.65
CA PHE A 69 31.09 4.56 -5.25
C PHE A 69 30.50 3.81 -6.46
N THR A 70 30.66 2.50 -6.46
CA THR A 70 30.34 1.63 -7.59
C THR A 70 29.24 0.62 -7.26
N ARG A 71 28.72 -0.01 -8.32
CA ARG A 71 27.85 -1.19 -8.21
C ARG A 71 28.40 -2.25 -7.25
N ASP A 72 29.69 -2.56 -7.34
CA ASP A 72 30.33 -3.58 -6.49
C ASP A 72 30.29 -3.16 -5.01
N GLY A 73 30.40 -1.86 -4.73
CA GLY A 73 30.22 -1.30 -3.39
C GLY A 73 28.80 -1.50 -2.86
N ALA A 74 27.79 -1.25 -3.70
CA ALA A 74 26.39 -1.46 -3.35
C ALA A 74 26.07 -2.95 -3.08
N GLU A 75 26.60 -3.85 -3.92
CA GLU A 75 26.45 -5.30 -3.73
C GLU A 75 27.15 -5.77 -2.45
N ALA A 76 28.33 -5.25 -2.12
CA ALA A 76 29.04 -5.56 -0.89
C ALA A 76 28.30 -5.10 0.37
N ILE A 77 27.60 -3.96 0.32
CA ILE A 77 26.73 -3.50 1.42
C ILE A 77 25.60 -4.49 1.64
N LEU A 78 24.94 -4.93 0.57
CA LEU A 78 23.87 -5.92 0.67
C LEU A 78 24.37 -7.25 1.25
N GLU A 79 25.54 -7.73 0.82
CA GLU A 79 26.14 -8.98 1.30
C GLU A 79 26.45 -8.91 2.80
N LYS A 80 26.99 -7.77 3.28
CA LYS A 80 27.31 -7.55 4.69
C LYS A 80 26.09 -7.26 5.58
N SER A 81 24.95 -6.93 4.98
CA SER A 81 23.75 -6.59 5.73
C SER A 81 23.10 -7.84 6.35
N ASP A 82 22.52 -7.68 7.54
CA ASP A 82 21.65 -8.68 8.18
C ASP A 82 20.21 -8.66 7.65
N ALA A 83 19.90 -7.79 6.68
CA ALA A 83 18.57 -7.65 6.12
C ALA A 83 18.15 -8.92 5.34
N ARG A 84 17.02 -9.53 5.73
CA ARG A 84 16.49 -10.75 5.09
C ARG A 84 15.00 -10.64 4.81
N CYS A 85 14.52 -11.38 3.83
CA CYS A 85 13.09 -11.52 3.57
C CYS A 85 12.47 -12.56 4.53
N PRO A 86 11.49 -12.19 5.38
CA PRO A 86 10.83 -13.14 6.28
C PRO A 86 9.94 -14.16 5.57
N ALA A 87 9.70 -14.00 4.25
CA ALA A 87 9.07 -15.02 3.41
C ALA A 87 10.08 -15.92 2.67
N GLY A 88 11.38 -15.81 2.98
CA GLY A 88 12.43 -16.62 2.37
C GLY A 88 12.84 -16.18 0.96
N GLY A 89 12.64 -14.91 0.63
CA GLY A 89 13.12 -14.32 -0.62
C GLY A 89 14.58 -13.86 -0.57
N THR A 90 15.21 -13.80 -1.73
CA THR A 90 16.58 -13.32 -1.94
C THR A 90 16.58 -11.86 -2.33
N PHE A 91 17.52 -11.08 -1.80
CA PHE A 91 17.71 -9.68 -2.19
C PHE A 91 18.76 -9.55 -3.28
N SER A 92 18.61 -8.56 -4.15
CA SER A 92 19.60 -8.20 -5.16
C SER A 92 19.67 -6.68 -5.34
N VAL A 93 20.79 -6.17 -5.86
CA VAL A 93 20.94 -4.75 -6.20
C VAL A 93 20.74 -4.57 -7.70
N GLU A 94 19.96 -3.57 -8.07
CA GLU A 94 19.86 -3.06 -9.45
C GLU A 94 20.51 -1.68 -9.47
N TRP A 95 21.54 -1.54 -10.28
CA TRP A 95 22.37 -0.34 -10.35
C TRP A 95 22.32 0.26 -11.75
N GLU A 96 21.93 1.53 -11.83
CA GLU A 96 21.96 2.36 -13.03
C GLU A 96 22.61 3.71 -12.68
N GLU A 97 23.16 4.44 -13.67
CA GLU A 97 23.80 5.75 -13.41
C GLU A 97 22.87 6.76 -12.72
N ALA A 98 21.56 6.63 -12.94
CA ALA A 98 20.55 7.54 -12.40
C ALA A 98 19.88 7.06 -11.11
N TYR A 99 19.99 5.77 -10.76
CA TYR A 99 19.30 5.21 -9.59
C TYR A 99 19.90 3.89 -9.11
N VAL A 100 19.64 3.58 -7.83
CA VAL A 100 19.90 2.26 -7.25
C VAL A 100 18.65 1.71 -6.58
N LYS A 101 18.40 0.40 -6.70
CA LYS A 101 17.29 -0.31 -6.04
C LYS A 101 17.78 -1.57 -5.35
N VAL A 102 17.12 -1.94 -4.26
CA VAL A 102 17.27 -3.25 -3.62
C VAL A 102 16.01 -4.06 -3.92
N ASN A 103 16.16 -5.11 -4.72
CA ASN A 103 15.08 -5.98 -5.17
C ASN A 103 14.90 -7.19 -4.24
N CYS A 104 13.71 -7.77 -4.22
CA CYS A 104 13.43 -9.09 -3.67
C CYS A 104 12.64 -9.93 -4.68
N ASP A 105 13.09 -11.15 -4.93
CA ASP A 105 12.44 -12.12 -5.81
C ASP A 105 10.99 -12.49 -5.41
N ARG A 106 10.63 -12.35 -4.13
CA ARG A 106 9.30 -12.66 -3.57
C ARG A 106 8.36 -11.45 -3.51
N HIS A 107 8.89 -10.25 -3.30
CA HIS A 107 8.09 -9.06 -2.95
C HIS A 107 8.45 -7.82 -3.79
N GLY A 108 9.21 -7.98 -4.87
CA GLY A 108 9.60 -6.91 -5.78
C GLY A 108 10.62 -5.94 -5.21
N ALA A 109 10.75 -4.79 -5.86
CA ALA A 109 11.72 -3.74 -5.52
C ALA A 109 11.43 -3.07 -4.18
N SER A 110 12.47 -2.57 -3.50
CA SER A 110 12.33 -1.57 -2.45
C SER A 110 11.71 -0.33 -3.07
N ILE A 111 10.42 -0.12 -2.84
CA ILE A 111 9.80 1.18 -3.05
C ILE A 111 9.69 1.81 -1.66
N GLY A 112 10.39 2.94 -1.50
CA GLY A 112 10.63 3.61 -0.23
C GLY A 112 11.80 2.98 0.52
N GLY A 113 12.54 3.69 1.37
CA GLY A 113 12.27 5.00 1.94
C GLY A 113 13.53 5.59 2.51
N GLY A 114 13.45 6.87 2.90
CA GLY A 114 14.60 7.76 3.11
C GLY A 114 14.97 8.39 1.78
N GLU A 115 14.38 9.56 1.48
CA GLU A 115 14.55 10.37 0.25
C GLU A 115 14.55 9.63 -1.12
N ASP A 116 13.35 9.48 -1.68
CA ASP A 116 13.01 10.13 -2.96
C ASP A 116 13.91 9.97 -4.21
N THR A 117 14.56 8.82 -4.45
CA THR A 117 15.37 8.62 -5.69
C THR A 117 14.99 7.40 -6.55
N ALA A 118 13.76 6.93 -6.42
CA ALA A 118 12.98 6.54 -7.59
C ALA A 118 11.59 7.16 -7.42
N LYS A 119 11.49 8.48 -7.65
CA LYS A 119 10.22 9.19 -7.72
C LYS A 119 9.33 8.44 -8.72
N THR A 120 8.41 7.61 -8.21
CA THR A 120 7.29 7.16 -9.03
C THR A 120 6.59 8.42 -9.53
N VAL A 121 5.98 8.32 -10.71
CA VAL A 121 5.29 9.46 -11.31
C VAL A 121 4.28 9.99 -10.31
N SER A 122 3.57 9.11 -9.60
CA SER A 122 2.63 9.45 -8.54
C SER A 122 3.24 10.23 -7.37
N VAL A 123 4.41 9.84 -6.86
CA VAL A 123 5.06 10.55 -5.74
C VAL A 123 5.49 11.96 -6.15
N SER A 124 6.24 12.08 -7.26
CA SER A 124 6.69 13.39 -7.75
C SER A 124 5.52 14.30 -8.11
N PHE A 125 4.51 13.76 -8.78
CA PHE A 125 3.32 14.50 -9.19
C PHE A 125 2.48 14.97 -7.99
N THR A 126 2.36 14.14 -6.95
CA THR A 126 1.69 14.55 -5.70
C THR A 126 2.40 15.74 -5.07
N LYS A 127 3.74 15.68 -4.97
CA LYS A 127 4.53 16.77 -4.38
C LYS A 127 4.42 18.06 -5.19
N ASP A 128 4.57 17.96 -6.51
CA ASP A 128 4.45 19.11 -7.41
C ASP A 128 3.08 19.78 -7.29
N TYR A 129 2.01 18.99 -7.15
CA TYR A 129 0.66 19.51 -6.98
C TYR A 129 0.45 20.12 -5.59
N GLN A 130 0.93 19.49 -4.52
CA GLN A 130 0.87 20.06 -3.16
C GLN A 130 1.55 21.43 -3.10
N ASP A 131 2.75 21.56 -3.69
CA ASP A 131 3.46 22.83 -3.75
C ASP A 131 2.69 23.88 -4.57
N PHE A 132 2.09 23.45 -5.69
CA PHE A 132 1.24 24.33 -6.49
C PHE A 132 0.00 24.81 -5.71
N VAL A 133 -0.67 23.94 -4.96
CA VAL A 133 -1.82 24.30 -4.13
C VAL A 133 -1.42 25.29 -3.03
N LYS A 134 -0.28 25.06 -2.35
CA LYS A 134 0.26 26.00 -1.35
C LYS A 134 0.54 27.38 -1.93
N ALA A 135 1.06 27.44 -3.17
CA ALA A 135 1.33 28.69 -3.87
C ALA A 135 0.04 29.40 -4.35
N ASN A 136 -1.09 28.69 -4.42
CA ASN A 136 -2.36 29.22 -4.94
C ASN A 136 -3.52 29.01 -3.93
N PRO A 137 -3.41 29.55 -2.69
CA PRO A 137 -4.36 29.28 -1.62
C PRO A 137 -5.77 29.80 -1.96
N LYS A 138 -6.79 29.21 -1.34
CA LYS A 138 -8.23 29.56 -1.46
C LYS A 138 -8.82 29.41 -2.87
N THR A 139 -8.14 28.68 -3.75
CA THR A 139 -8.66 28.31 -5.07
C THR A 139 -9.41 26.99 -4.98
N SER A 140 -10.52 26.83 -5.71
CA SER A 140 -11.27 25.56 -5.76
C SER A 140 -10.48 24.45 -6.45
N ASN A 141 -10.82 23.20 -6.15
CA ASN A 141 -10.20 22.01 -6.76
C ASN A 141 -10.17 22.09 -8.31
N ASP A 142 -11.29 22.42 -8.93
CA ASP A 142 -11.40 22.49 -10.39
C ASP A 142 -10.49 23.54 -11.01
N ASN A 143 -10.41 24.72 -10.39
CA ASN A 143 -9.59 25.81 -10.88
C ASN A 143 -8.09 25.50 -10.69
N LEU A 144 -7.71 24.90 -9.56
CA LEU A 144 -6.35 24.43 -9.30
C LEU A 144 -5.92 23.38 -10.33
N ARG A 145 -6.75 22.36 -10.56
CA ARG A 145 -6.48 21.32 -11.55
C ARG A 145 -6.34 21.91 -12.96
N LYS A 146 -7.23 22.81 -13.37
CA LYS A 146 -7.18 23.45 -14.68
C LYS A 146 -5.92 24.30 -14.85
N ALA A 147 -5.51 25.03 -13.82
CA ALA A 147 -4.30 25.83 -13.85
C ALA A 147 -3.03 24.97 -13.86
N PHE A 148 -3.00 23.93 -13.02
CA PHE A 148 -1.88 23.00 -12.94
C PHE A 148 -1.69 22.21 -14.23
N LEU A 149 -2.77 21.78 -14.88
CA LEU A 149 -2.71 21.05 -16.15
C LEU A 149 -1.99 21.85 -17.26
N LYS A 150 -2.10 23.18 -17.24
CA LYS A 150 -1.36 24.03 -18.19
C LYS A 150 0.16 23.97 -17.99
N LYS A 151 0.63 23.64 -16.78
CA LYS A 151 2.04 23.43 -16.46
C LYS A 151 2.56 22.09 -17.02
N TYR A 152 1.67 21.13 -17.30
CA TYR A 152 1.98 19.78 -17.82
C TYR A 152 1.53 19.63 -19.28
N ASP A 153 1.70 20.67 -20.10
CA ASP A 153 1.38 20.65 -21.54
C ASP A 153 -0.04 20.15 -21.88
N GLY A 154 -0.99 20.33 -20.96
CA GLY A 154 -2.38 19.91 -21.16
C GLY A 154 -2.62 18.41 -20.93
N LYS A 155 -1.62 17.63 -20.52
CA LYS A 155 -1.73 16.18 -20.35
C LYS A 155 -1.47 15.74 -18.92
N TRP A 156 -2.28 14.79 -18.48
CA TRP A 156 -2.08 14.11 -17.22
C TRP A 156 -1.13 12.93 -17.40
N PRO A 157 -0.29 12.61 -16.40
CA PRO A 157 0.46 11.37 -16.39
C PRO A 157 -0.47 10.16 -16.47
N THR A 158 0.06 9.00 -16.81
CA THR A 158 -0.73 7.80 -17.05
C THR A 158 -0.35 6.63 -16.16
N LEU A 159 -1.36 5.84 -15.81
CA LEU A 159 -1.27 4.56 -15.13
C LEU A 159 -1.74 3.49 -16.09
N THR A 160 -0.93 2.47 -16.34
CA THR A 160 -1.30 1.30 -17.16
C THR A 160 -1.45 0.08 -16.27
N VAL A 161 -2.62 -0.57 -16.32
CA VAL A 161 -2.94 -1.77 -15.55
C VAL A 161 -3.54 -2.79 -16.51
N SER A 162 -2.95 -3.99 -16.57
CA SER A 162 -3.40 -5.08 -17.46
C SER A 162 -3.58 -4.67 -18.93
N GLY A 163 -2.69 -3.79 -19.43
CA GLY A 163 -2.71 -3.28 -20.81
C GLY A 163 -3.69 -2.14 -21.08
N GLU A 164 -4.46 -1.70 -20.08
CA GLU A 164 -5.35 -0.55 -20.21
C GLU A 164 -4.76 0.70 -19.56
N THR A 165 -4.92 1.86 -20.19
CA THR A 165 -4.35 3.13 -19.74
C THR A 165 -5.40 4.03 -19.09
N TYR A 166 -5.00 4.67 -18.00
CA TYR A 166 -5.81 5.53 -17.14
C TYR A 166 -5.05 6.84 -16.90
N SER A 167 -5.75 7.98 -16.89
CA SER A 167 -5.11 9.27 -16.60
C SER A 167 -5.04 9.51 -15.09
N ILE A 168 -3.84 9.73 -14.58
CA ILE A 168 -3.54 10.08 -13.17
C ILE A 168 -3.87 11.55 -12.94
N GLN A 169 -4.82 11.82 -12.05
CA GLN A 169 -5.33 13.16 -11.81
C GLN A 169 -5.30 13.48 -10.31
N PRO A 170 -4.99 14.73 -9.94
CA PRO A 170 -4.92 15.11 -8.54
C PRO A 170 -6.26 15.64 -8.03
N TYR A 171 -6.67 15.26 -6.83
CA TYR A 171 -7.81 15.85 -6.14
C TYR A 171 -7.31 16.69 -4.97
N TYR A 172 -7.87 17.89 -4.81
CA TYR A 172 -7.69 18.72 -3.62
C TYR A 172 -9.04 18.90 -2.94
N GLN A 173 -9.14 18.54 -1.66
CA GLN A 173 -10.31 18.82 -0.86
C GLN A 173 -10.30 20.29 -0.47
N ASP A 174 -11.07 21.13 -1.17
CA ASP A 174 -11.10 22.59 -0.95
C ASP A 174 -11.95 23.03 0.25
N ARG A 175 -12.72 22.10 0.85
CA ARG A 175 -13.41 22.27 2.14
C ARG A 175 -12.49 21.82 3.29
N GLY A 176 -12.68 22.35 4.51
CA GLY A 176 -11.84 21.98 5.66
C GLY A 176 -10.53 22.77 5.77
N THR A 177 -10.63 24.10 5.88
CA THR A 177 -9.48 25.03 5.93
C THR A 177 -8.57 24.91 7.15
N SER A 178 -8.90 24.06 8.13
CA SER A 178 -8.10 23.83 9.34
C SER A 178 -7.00 22.77 9.16
N LYS A 179 -7.07 21.96 8.11
CA LYS A 179 -6.10 20.88 7.82
C LYS A 179 -5.02 21.37 6.83
N GLN A 180 -3.82 20.79 6.93
CA GLN A 180 -2.71 21.11 6.04
C GLN A 180 -3.00 20.66 4.61
N VAL A 181 -2.29 21.23 3.63
CA VAL A 181 -2.51 20.91 2.21
C VAL A 181 -2.19 19.43 1.94
N GLU A 182 -1.17 18.93 2.60
CA GLU A 182 -0.70 17.55 2.53
C GLU A 182 -1.81 16.57 2.87
N ASP A 183 -2.62 16.86 3.89
CA ASP A 183 -3.72 16.01 4.35
C ASP A 183 -4.96 16.09 3.45
N ARG A 184 -4.95 16.97 2.44
CA ARG A 184 -6.12 17.31 1.61
C ARG A 184 -5.88 17.04 0.13
N VAL A 185 -4.75 16.44 -0.22
CA VAL A 185 -4.37 16.14 -1.60
C VAL A 185 -4.15 14.65 -1.78
N TRP A 186 -4.75 14.06 -2.80
CA TRP A 186 -4.51 12.67 -3.21
C TRP A 186 -4.66 12.51 -4.71
N LEU A 187 -4.20 11.36 -5.23
CA LEU A 187 -4.30 11.03 -6.64
C LEU A 187 -5.34 9.94 -6.90
N PHE A 188 -5.91 9.97 -8.10
CA PHE A 188 -6.78 8.94 -8.63
C PHE A 188 -6.49 8.74 -10.11
N ALA A 189 -6.82 7.57 -10.67
CA ALA A 189 -6.66 7.31 -12.10
C ALA A 189 -7.94 6.73 -12.71
N LYS A 190 -8.38 7.32 -13.81
CA LYS A 190 -9.64 6.94 -14.47
C LYS A 190 -9.54 6.94 -16.00
N LYS A 191 -10.41 6.16 -16.64
CA LYS A 191 -10.63 6.24 -18.10
C LYS A 191 -11.40 7.51 -18.46
N GLU A 192 -11.27 7.95 -19.71
CA GLU A 192 -12.08 9.06 -20.25
C GLU A 192 -13.59 8.78 -20.19
N SER A 193 -13.99 7.51 -20.30
CA SER A 193 -15.38 7.09 -20.20
C SER A 193 -15.99 7.23 -18.80
N VAL A 194 -15.16 7.45 -17.76
CA VAL A 194 -15.63 7.60 -16.38
C VAL A 194 -15.91 9.07 -16.07
N SER A 195 -17.18 9.41 -15.84
CA SER A 195 -17.63 10.79 -15.64
C SER A 195 -17.50 11.27 -14.18
N GLY A 196 -17.38 12.59 -14.02
CA GLY A 196 -17.35 13.25 -12.71
C GLY A 196 -16.19 12.82 -11.80
N TRP A 197 -16.46 12.81 -10.50
CA TRP A 197 -15.53 12.41 -9.43
C TRP A 197 -15.57 10.91 -9.12
N ASN A 198 -15.78 10.13 -10.16
CA ASN A 198 -15.66 8.69 -10.11
C ASN A 198 -14.30 8.26 -10.66
N THR A 199 -13.79 7.12 -10.22
CA THR A 199 -12.48 6.62 -10.60
C THR A 199 -12.42 5.10 -10.69
N ASN A 200 -11.46 4.60 -11.47
CA ASN A 200 -11.11 3.18 -11.50
C ASN A 200 -10.05 2.85 -10.45
N TYR A 201 -9.11 3.77 -10.20
CA TYR A 201 -8.03 3.58 -9.25
C TYR A 201 -7.86 4.77 -8.33
N ILE A 202 -7.37 4.50 -7.12
CA ILE A 202 -7.03 5.51 -6.14
C ILE A 202 -5.65 5.22 -5.56
N TYR A 203 -4.88 6.29 -5.33
CA TYR A 203 -3.54 6.18 -4.78
C TYR A 203 -3.58 6.43 -3.28
N ASN A 204 -2.98 5.51 -2.51
CA ASN A 204 -2.80 5.69 -1.09
C ASN A 204 -1.43 6.34 -0.84
N PRO A 205 -1.39 7.62 -0.43
CA PRO A 205 -0.13 8.34 -0.25
C PRO A 205 0.68 7.89 0.97
N LYS A 206 0.08 7.18 1.95
CA LYS A 206 0.81 6.69 3.14
C LYS A 206 1.65 5.46 2.86
N ASN A 207 1.18 4.55 2.01
CA ASN A 207 1.91 3.34 1.65
C ASN A 207 2.47 3.36 0.21
N GLY A 208 2.12 4.37 -0.58
CA GLY A 208 2.63 4.55 -1.93
C GLY A 208 2.06 3.56 -2.96
N GLN A 209 0.84 3.07 -2.74
CA GLN A 209 0.26 1.99 -3.56
C GLN A 209 -1.07 2.38 -4.20
N TRP A 210 -1.30 1.88 -5.41
CA TRP A 210 -2.58 1.98 -6.12
C TRP A 210 -3.56 0.90 -5.69
N TYR A 211 -4.82 1.28 -5.60
CA TYR A 211 -5.96 0.42 -5.32
C TYR A 211 -6.98 0.55 -6.44
N GLY A 212 -7.43 -0.57 -6.97
CA GLY A 212 -8.48 -0.65 -7.99
C GLY A 212 -9.84 -0.79 -7.34
N ALA A 213 -10.80 -0.03 -7.86
CA ALA A 213 -12.20 -0.18 -7.51
C ALA A 213 -12.70 -1.55 -7.98
N THR A 214 -13.46 -2.22 -7.14
CA THR A 214 -14.03 -3.54 -7.43
C THR A 214 -15.49 -3.42 -7.86
N THR A 215 -15.94 -4.38 -8.66
CA THR A 215 -17.36 -4.57 -8.93
C THR A 215 -18.07 -5.05 -7.65
N TRP A 216 -19.40 -5.07 -7.67
CA TRP A 216 -20.19 -5.65 -6.57
C TRP A 216 -19.74 -7.07 -6.18
N LYS A 217 -19.20 -7.85 -7.11
CA LYS A 217 -18.68 -9.21 -6.88
C LYS A 217 -17.31 -9.24 -6.20
N GLY A 218 -16.68 -8.09 -5.96
CA GLY A 218 -15.30 -8.00 -5.48
C GLY A 218 -14.24 -8.22 -6.56
N GLU A 219 -14.64 -8.27 -7.83
CA GLU A 219 -13.75 -8.45 -8.98
C GLU A 219 -13.17 -7.11 -9.45
N PRO A 220 -11.98 -7.07 -10.08
CA PRO A 220 -11.43 -5.85 -10.68
C PRO A 220 -12.35 -5.23 -11.74
N GLY A 221 -12.16 -3.93 -12.01
CA GLY A 221 -12.91 -3.22 -13.07
C GLY A 221 -14.17 -2.48 -12.58
N GLY A 222 -14.26 -2.23 -11.28
CA GLY A 222 -15.30 -1.38 -10.70
C GLY A 222 -15.04 0.12 -10.91
N VAL A 223 -15.92 0.91 -10.30
CA VAL A 223 -15.84 2.37 -10.27
C VAL A 223 -16.18 2.85 -8.86
N GLY A 224 -15.27 3.61 -8.25
CA GLY A 224 -15.42 4.21 -6.92
C GLY A 224 -15.49 5.74 -6.98
N ARG A 225 -15.73 6.40 -5.84
CA ARG A 225 -15.68 7.87 -5.71
C ARG A 225 -14.31 8.33 -5.22
N VAL A 226 -13.99 9.60 -5.44
CA VAL A 226 -12.71 10.21 -5.00
C VAL A 226 -12.87 11.38 -4.04
N ILE A 227 -14.08 11.61 -3.51
CA ILE A 227 -14.38 12.73 -2.61
C ILE A 227 -14.39 12.21 -1.18
N TYR A 228 -13.41 12.65 -0.39
CA TYR A 228 -13.21 12.28 1.01
C TYR A 228 -12.94 13.53 1.85
N GLU A 229 -13.04 13.43 3.17
CA GLU A 229 -12.82 14.58 4.06
C GLU A 229 -11.34 14.98 4.15
N ASP A 230 -10.45 14.00 4.26
CA ASP A 230 -9.00 14.15 4.30
C ASP A 230 -8.33 12.82 3.92
N ILE A 231 -7.00 12.76 3.98
CA ILE A 231 -6.23 11.53 3.73
C ILE A 231 -6.59 10.42 4.71
N ASP A 232 -6.95 10.72 5.96
CA ASP A 232 -7.27 9.68 6.94
C ASP A 232 -8.62 9.03 6.60
N ASP A 233 -9.63 9.83 6.24
CA ASP A 233 -10.91 9.30 5.74
C ASP A 233 -10.73 8.53 4.43
N LEU A 234 -9.92 9.04 3.49
CA LEU A 234 -9.58 8.31 2.26
C LEU A 234 -9.04 6.91 2.58
N ILE A 235 -8.08 6.81 3.50
CA ILE A 235 -7.40 5.56 3.83
C ILE A 235 -8.34 4.61 4.57
N ASP A 236 -9.14 5.11 5.51
CA ASP A 236 -10.21 4.33 6.14
C ASP A 236 -11.13 3.72 5.08
N LYS A 237 -11.51 4.49 4.05
CA LYS A 237 -12.38 4.00 2.99
C LYS A 237 -11.70 2.95 2.11
N ILE A 238 -10.42 3.14 1.77
CA ILE A 238 -9.64 2.11 1.06
C ILE A 238 -9.59 0.81 1.86
N ASP A 239 -9.33 0.89 3.16
CA ASP A 239 -9.09 -0.29 3.99
C ASP A 239 -10.39 -0.98 4.41
N ASN A 240 -11.45 -0.22 4.68
CA ASN A 240 -12.64 -0.70 5.38
C ASN A 240 -13.90 -0.74 4.51
N GLU A 241 -14.01 0.06 3.45
CA GLU A 241 -15.27 0.17 2.69
C GLU A 241 -15.63 -1.12 1.95
N THR A 242 -16.90 -1.52 2.08
CA THR A 242 -17.45 -2.71 1.44
C THR A 242 -18.70 -2.39 0.62
N HIS A 243 -18.95 -3.20 -0.40
CA HIS A 243 -20.25 -3.36 -1.02
C HIS A 243 -21.24 -3.94 -0.01
N SER A 244 -22.55 -3.84 -0.27
CA SER A 244 -23.54 -4.29 0.72
C SER A 244 -23.53 -5.81 0.97
N ASN A 245 -22.84 -6.57 0.12
CA ASN A 245 -22.61 -8.01 0.30
C ASN A 245 -21.33 -8.34 1.08
N GLY A 246 -20.62 -7.33 1.59
CA GLY A 246 -19.40 -7.49 2.38
C GLY A 246 -18.11 -7.54 1.58
N ASN A 247 -18.17 -7.58 0.23
CA ASN A 247 -16.96 -7.53 -0.59
C ASN A 247 -16.28 -6.17 -0.49
N LYS A 248 -14.95 -6.14 -0.44
CA LYS A 248 -14.18 -4.89 -0.41
C LYS A 248 -14.40 -4.08 -1.68
N LYS A 249 -14.59 -2.76 -1.53
CA LYS A 249 -14.70 -1.84 -2.69
C LYS A 249 -13.37 -1.53 -3.35
N TRP A 250 -12.27 -1.72 -2.61
CA TRP A 250 -10.92 -1.42 -3.07
C TRP A 250 -10.04 -2.66 -2.90
N ALA A 251 -9.31 -3.00 -3.96
CA ALA A 251 -8.35 -4.08 -3.98
C ALA A 251 -6.99 -3.54 -4.39
N VAL A 252 -5.94 -4.07 -3.76
CA VAL A 252 -4.56 -3.67 -4.06
C VAL A 252 -4.19 -4.01 -5.51
N VAL A 253 -3.49 -3.09 -6.19
CA VAL A 253 -2.92 -3.34 -7.52
C VAL A 253 -1.43 -3.59 -7.37
N THR A 254 -0.98 -4.74 -7.87
CA THR A 254 0.42 -5.18 -7.76
C THR A 254 1.18 -5.09 -9.07
N ASP A 255 0.47 -5.11 -10.21
CA ASP A 255 1.06 -5.06 -11.54
C ASP A 255 0.53 -3.83 -12.29
N TYR A 256 1.38 -2.80 -12.37
CA TYR A 256 1.07 -1.55 -13.04
C TYR A 256 2.35 -0.85 -13.52
N GLN A 257 2.20 0.03 -14.51
CA GLN A 257 3.26 0.92 -14.98
C GLN A 257 2.76 2.36 -14.96
N GLU A 258 3.65 3.29 -14.60
CA GLU A 258 3.35 4.73 -14.64
C GLU A 258 4.20 5.42 -15.71
N SER A 259 3.64 6.44 -16.35
CA SER A 259 4.35 7.25 -17.36
C SER A 259 4.00 8.73 -17.20
N LYS A 260 4.97 9.61 -17.47
CA LYS A 260 4.83 11.08 -17.36
C LYS A 260 4.14 11.68 -18.57
#